data_AF-A0A1U7SUP9-F1
#
_entry.id   AF-A0A1U7SUP9-F1
#
_cell.length_a   1.000
_cell.length_b   1.000
_cell.length_c   1.000
_cell.angle_alpha   90.00
_cell.angle_beta   90.00
_cell.angle_gamma   90.00
#
_symmetry.space_group_name_H-M   'P 1'
#
loop_
_entity.id
_entity.type
_entity.pdbx_description
1 polymer ?
#
loop_
_entity_poly.entity_id
_entity_poly.type
_entity_poly.pdbx_seq_one_letter_code
_entity_poly.pdbx_strand_id
1 'polypeptide(L)'
;MAARRALKAVLVDLSGTLHVEDAAVPGAQEALKRLRSAPVVVRFVTNTTKESKQDLLGRLRKLEFDISEDEIFTSLTAARSLVEQKQVRPMLLVDDRALPDFQGIQTSDPNAVVIGLAPEHFHYQVLNQAFRLLMDGAPLIAIHKARYYKRKDGLALGPGPFVTALEYATDTRATVVGKPEQTFFLEALRDAGCVPEEAVMIGDGSTGQRTKRRSLRPLT
;
A
#
# COMPACT_ATOMS: atom_id res chain seq x y z
N MET A 1 -12.77 -6.42 -34.62
CA MET A 1 -12.01 -7.11 -33.56
C MET A 1 -11.07 -6.11 -32.93
N ALA A 2 -11.20 -5.81 -31.63
CA ALA A 2 -10.26 -4.91 -30.96
C ALA A 2 -8.87 -5.56 -30.95
N ALA A 3 -7.88 -4.89 -31.54
CA ALA A 3 -6.50 -5.33 -31.47
C ALA A 3 -6.11 -5.46 -29.98
N ARG A 4 -5.63 -6.64 -29.56
CA ARG A 4 -5.05 -6.81 -28.22
C ARG A 4 -3.83 -5.90 -28.15
N ARG A 5 -3.90 -4.85 -27.33
CA ARG A 5 -2.74 -4.01 -27.02
C ARG A 5 -1.64 -4.89 -26.42
N ALA A 6 -0.39 -4.62 -26.78
CA ALA A 6 0.75 -5.32 -26.19
C ALA A 6 0.84 -4.97 -24.70
N LEU A 7 1.04 -5.99 -23.86
CA LEU A 7 1.33 -5.77 -22.44
C LEU A 7 2.73 -5.16 -22.31
N LYS A 8 2.83 -4.06 -21.55
CA LYS A 8 4.09 -3.38 -21.25
C LYS A 8 4.48 -3.48 -19.79
N ALA A 9 3.53 -3.68 -18.88
CA ALA A 9 3.81 -3.77 -17.46
C ALA A 9 3.05 -4.90 -16.76
N VAL A 10 3.66 -5.45 -15.71
CA VAL A 10 3.04 -6.42 -14.81
C VAL A 10 3.21 -5.91 -13.38
N LEU A 11 2.09 -5.62 -12.73
CA LEU A 11 2.03 -5.40 -11.29
C LEU A 11 1.88 -6.76 -10.60
N VAL A 12 2.75 -7.06 -9.64
CA VAL A 12 2.75 -8.35 -8.91
C VAL A 12 2.54 -8.06 -7.44
N ASP A 13 1.45 -8.58 -6.88
CA ASP A 13 1.24 -8.53 -5.43
C ASP A 13 2.33 -9.34 -4.71
N LEU A 14 2.73 -8.92 -3.52
CA LEU A 14 3.75 -9.61 -2.75
C LEU A 14 3.13 -10.63 -1.80
N SER A 15 2.37 -10.15 -0.82
CA SER A 15 1.80 -10.99 0.24
C SER A 15 0.68 -11.87 -0.32
N GLY A 16 0.73 -13.16 -0.01
CA GLY A 16 -0.21 -14.18 -0.51
C GLY A 16 0.02 -14.61 -1.97
N THR A 17 0.91 -13.92 -2.70
CA THR A 17 1.17 -14.18 -4.13
C THR A 17 2.60 -14.66 -4.37
N LEU A 18 3.61 -13.92 -3.91
CA LEU A 18 5.01 -14.37 -3.94
C LEU A 18 5.43 -15.04 -2.64
N HIS A 19 4.88 -14.60 -1.50
CA HIS A 19 5.24 -15.15 -0.19
C HIS A 19 4.06 -15.11 0.78
N VAL A 20 4.06 -16.03 1.75
CA VAL A 20 3.17 -16.01 2.92
C VAL A 20 4.07 -15.95 4.15
N GLU A 21 3.99 -14.85 4.90
CA GLU A 21 4.94 -14.56 5.98
C GLU A 21 6.39 -14.66 5.46
N ASP A 22 7.20 -15.53 6.06
CA ASP A 22 8.62 -15.75 5.74
C ASP A 22 8.84 -16.97 4.82
N ALA A 23 7.81 -17.44 4.11
CA ALA A 23 7.90 -18.54 3.17
C ALA A 23 7.52 -18.10 1.76
N ALA A 24 8.35 -18.41 0.77
CA ALA A 24 8.00 -18.22 -0.63
C ALA A 24 6.85 -19.16 -1.04
N VAL A 25 5.95 -18.68 -1.89
CA VAL A 25 4.94 -19.51 -2.54
C VAL A 25 5.67 -20.50 -3.47
N PRO A 26 5.35 -21.81 -3.43
CA PRO A 26 6.05 -22.80 -4.25
C PRO A 26 6.06 -22.43 -5.74
N GLY A 27 7.26 -22.36 -6.32
CA GLY A 27 7.47 -22.02 -7.74
C GLY A 27 7.46 -20.52 -8.06
N ALA A 28 7.25 -19.63 -7.09
CA ALA A 28 7.18 -18.20 -7.32
C ALA A 28 8.50 -17.60 -7.84
N GLN A 29 9.66 -18.04 -7.33
CA GLN A 29 10.96 -17.57 -7.80
C GLN A 29 11.18 -17.92 -9.28
N GLU A 30 10.87 -19.16 -9.67
CA GLU A 30 11.00 -19.63 -11.04
C GLU A 30 10.01 -18.92 -11.98
N ALA A 31 8.78 -18.70 -11.52
CA ALA A 31 7.80 -17.92 -12.27
C ALA A 31 8.27 -16.47 -12.49
N LEU A 32 8.87 -15.83 -11.48
CA LEU A 32 9.41 -14.48 -11.60
C LEU A 32 10.59 -14.43 -12.58
N LYS A 33 11.51 -15.41 -12.53
CA LYS A 33 12.62 -15.52 -13.50
C LYS A 33 12.12 -15.62 -14.94
N ARG A 34 11.06 -16.41 -15.18
CA ARG A 34 10.41 -16.50 -16.49
C ARG A 34 9.71 -15.20 -16.90
N LEU A 35 9.09 -14.50 -15.95
CA LEU A 35 8.45 -13.21 -16.23
C LEU A 35 9.50 -12.16 -16.66
N ARG A 36 10.67 -12.15 -16.02
CA ARG A 36 11.78 -11.24 -16.37
C ARG A 36 12.37 -11.45 -17.76
N SER A 37 12.17 -12.61 -18.39
CA SER A 37 12.61 -12.83 -19.78
C SER A 37 11.63 -12.27 -20.82
N ALA A 38 10.45 -11.83 -20.41
CA ALA A 38 9.50 -11.15 -21.27
C ALA A 38 9.81 -9.64 -21.37
N PRO A 39 9.48 -8.96 -22.49
CA PRO A 39 9.72 -7.54 -22.68
C PRO A 39 8.67 -6.68 -21.95
N VAL A 40 8.58 -6.83 -20.63
CA VAL A 40 7.63 -6.13 -19.75
C VAL A 40 8.35 -5.54 -18.55
N VAL A 41 7.89 -4.39 -18.09
CA VAL A 41 8.30 -3.79 -16.82
C VAL A 41 7.59 -4.54 -15.68
N VAL A 42 8.33 -5.03 -14.70
CA VAL A 42 7.74 -5.67 -13.50
C VAL A 42 7.76 -4.66 -12.36
N ARG A 43 6.63 -4.51 -11.66
CA ARG A 43 6.54 -3.75 -10.41
C ARG A 43 5.90 -4.60 -9.34
N PHE A 44 6.49 -4.59 -8.16
CA PHE A 44 5.98 -5.30 -7.01
C PHE A 44 5.16 -4.36 -6.15
N VAL A 45 3.94 -4.77 -5.81
CA VAL A 45 3.00 -3.94 -5.06
C VAL A 45 2.54 -4.62 -3.78
N THR A 46 2.36 -3.87 -2.69
CA THR A 46 1.79 -4.42 -1.45
C THR A 46 1.11 -3.37 -0.58
N ASN A 47 0.08 -3.80 0.16
CA ASN A 47 -0.51 -3.02 1.25
C ASN A 47 0.18 -3.38 2.56
N THR A 48 1.34 -2.77 2.80
CA THR A 48 2.01 -2.82 4.11
C THR A 48 1.81 -1.53 4.86
N THR A 49 1.78 -1.64 6.19
CA THR A 49 1.67 -0.50 7.09
C THR A 49 2.68 -0.55 8.23
N LYS A 50 3.51 -1.61 8.29
CA LYS A 50 4.46 -1.85 9.39
C LYS A 50 5.86 -2.20 8.93
N GLU A 51 6.08 -2.36 7.64
CA GLU A 51 7.36 -2.82 7.11
C GLU A 51 7.81 -1.78 6.11
N SER A 52 8.99 -1.19 6.35
CA SER A 52 9.61 -0.27 5.41
C SER A 52 9.90 -0.97 4.08
N LYS A 53 10.07 -0.19 3.02
CA LYS A 53 10.48 -0.71 1.71
C LYS A 53 11.80 -1.48 1.79
N GLN A 54 12.74 -0.99 2.60
CA GLN A 54 14.06 -1.60 2.78
C GLN A 54 13.97 -2.95 3.50
N ASP A 55 13.18 -3.04 4.57
CA ASP A 55 12.97 -4.31 5.30
C ASP A 55 12.30 -5.35 4.40
N LEU A 56 11.28 -4.92 3.65
CA LEU A 56 10.57 -5.76 2.69
C LEU A 56 11.52 -6.30 1.62
N LEU A 57 12.36 -5.45 1.04
CA LEU A 57 13.37 -5.84 0.07
C LEU A 57 14.37 -6.84 0.67
N GLY A 58 14.85 -6.57 1.89
CA GLY A 58 15.75 -7.47 2.61
C GLY A 58 15.15 -8.85 2.83
N ARG A 59 13.87 -8.93 3.21
CA ARG A 59 13.14 -10.20 3.35
C ARG A 59 12.99 -10.92 2.01
N LEU A 60 12.55 -10.23 0.96
CA LEU A 60 12.37 -10.85 -0.37
C LEU A 60 13.68 -11.40 -0.94
N ARG A 61 14.79 -10.71 -0.72
CA ARG A 61 16.13 -11.21 -1.10
C ARG A 61 16.56 -12.45 -0.31
N LYS A 62 16.22 -12.52 0.98
CA LYS A 62 16.45 -13.74 1.80
C LYS A 62 15.62 -14.94 1.30
N LEU A 63 14.50 -14.68 0.63
CA LEU A 63 13.68 -15.69 -0.05
C LEU A 63 14.15 -15.99 -1.48
N GLU A 64 15.33 -15.48 -1.85
CA GLU A 64 15.99 -15.69 -3.15
C GLU A 64 15.21 -15.11 -4.34
N PHE A 65 14.38 -14.09 -4.10
CA PHE A 65 13.80 -13.30 -5.17
C PHE A 65 14.80 -12.26 -5.69
N ASP A 66 15.04 -12.28 -7.00
CA ASP A 66 15.81 -11.27 -7.71
C ASP A 66 14.94 -10.03 -7.94
N ILE A 67 15.02 -9.08 -7.00
CA ILE A 67 14.20 -7.85 -6.93
C ILE A 67 15.09 -6.66 -6.54
N SER A 68 14.86 -5.51 -7.17
CA SER A 68 15.46 -4.23 -6.81
C SER A 68 14.49 -3.30 -6.08
N GLU A 69 15.03 -2.31 -5.38
CA GLU A 69 14.25 -1.40 -4.55
C GLU A 69 13.29 -0.52 -5.38
N ASP A 70 13.74 -0.08 -6.55
CA ASP A 70 12.98 0.75 -7.48
C ASP A 70 11.76 0.03 -8.07
N GLU A 71 11.77 -1.29 -8.10
CA GLU A 71 10.63 -2.09 -8.55
C GLU A 71 9.52 -2.18 -7.50
N ILE A 72 9.77 -1.81 -6.24
CA ILE A 72 8.82 -1.96 -5.13
C ILE A 72 8.02 -0.67 -4.89
N PHE A 73 6.69 -0.80 -4.96
CA PHE A 73 5.73 0.23 -4.64
C PHE A 73 4.79 -0.23 -3.49
N THR A 74 4.88 0.44 -2.34
CA THR A 74 4.11 0.10 -1.14
C THR A 74 3.00 1.12 -0.88
N SER A 75 1.98 0.75 -0.11
CA SER A 75 0.98 1.73 0.37
C SER A 75 1.59 2.83 1.26
N LEU A 76 2.76 2.57 1.89
CA LEU A 76 3.57 3.61 2.55
C LEU A 76 4.17 4.59 1.54
N THR A 77 4.69 4.09 0.42
CA THR A 77 5.20 4.92 -0.70
C THR A 77 4.08 5.80 -1.26
N ALA A 78 2.87 5.26 -1.43
CA ALA A 78 1.70 6.02 -1.86
C ALA A 78 1.30 7.10 -0.83
N ALA A 79 1.31 6.77 0.47
CA ALA A 79 1.03 7.74 1.53
C ALA A 79 2.05 8.89 1.54
N ARG A 80 3.34 8.56 1.42
CA ARG A 80 4.43 9.55 1.32
C ARG A 80 4.24 10.44 0.09
N SER A 81 3.98 9.85 -1.07
CA SER A 81 3.76 10.59 -2.33
C SER A 81 2.60 11.58 -2.19
N LEU A 82 1.51 11.19 -1.54
CA LEU A 82 0.36 12.08 -1.30
C LEU A 82 0.70 13.20 -0.31
N VAL A 83 1.48 12.92 0.74
CA VAL A 83 1.96 13.92 1.70
C VAL A 83 2.82 14.97 1.00
N GLU A 84 3.77 14.54 0.17
CA GLU A 84 4.64 15.41 -0.61
C GLU A 84 3.85 16.24 -1.63
N GLN A 85 2.93 15.60 -2.37
CA GLN A 85 2.05 16.28 -3.33
C GLN A 85 1.18 17.36 -2.67
N LYS A 86 0.64 17.09 -1.48
CA LYS A 86 -0.18 18.05 -0.71
C LYS A 86 0.65 19.06 0.07
N GLN A 87 1.97 18.89 0.15
CA GLN A 87 2.88 19.73 0.93
C GLN A 87 2.45 19.89 2.39
N VAL A 88 2.03 18.77 3.00
CA VAL A 88 1.57 18.72 4.41
C VAL A 88 2.64 18.15 5.33
N ARG A 89 2.51 18.45 6.63
CA ARG A 89 3.33 17.92 7.73
C ARG A 89 2.50 16.93 8.53
N PRO A 90 2.74 15.62 8.40
CA PRO A 90 1.85 14.64 8.99
C PRO A 90 2.16 14.34 10.46
N MET A 91 1.11 14.19 11.26
CA MET A 91 1.11 13.35 12.44
C MET A 91 1.07 11.89 11.97
N LEU A 92 2.15 11.15 12.19
CA LEU A 92 2.31 9.77 11.72
C LEU A 92 1.81 8.78 12.78
N LEU A 93 0.61 8.23 12.61
CA LEU A 93 0.08 7.12 13.41
C LEU A 93 0.41 5.81 12.70
N VAL A 94 1.70 5.51 12.58
CA VAL A 94 2.24 4.30 11.93
C VAL A 94 3.12 3.53 12.92
N ASP A 95 3.43 2.27 12.60
CA ASP A 95 4.39 1.47 13.36
C ASP A 95 5.80 2.04 13.16
N ASP A 96 6.66 2.03 14.19
CA ASP A 96 8.01 2.62 14.13
C ASP A 96 8.85 2.05 12.98
N ARG A 97 8.63 0.79 12.63
CA ARG A 97 9.29 0.12 11.50
C ARG A 97 8.92 0.68 10.13
N ALA A 98 7.83 1.45 10.04
CA ALA A 98 7.41 2.14 8.82
C ALA A 98 7.99 3.57 8.70
N LEU A 99 8.55 4.13 9.78
CA LEU A 99 9.10 5.49 9.78
C LEU A 99 10.23 5.73 8.75
N PRO A 100 11.10 4.75 8.42
CA PRO A 100 12.10 4.94 7.36
C PRO A 100 11.50 5.37 6.01
N ASP A 101 10.30 4.90 5.66
CA ASP A 101 9.62 5.30 4.41
C ASP A 101 9.19 6.79 4.42
N PHE A 102 9.14 7.44 5.58
CA PHE A 102 8.83 8.86 5.75
C PHE A 102 10.07 9.71 6.09
N GLN A 103 11.29 9.16 5.98
CA GLN A 103 12.50 9.92 6.25
C GLN A 103 12.57 11.18 5.36
N GLY A 104 12.90 12.33 5.98
CA GLY A 104 12.96 13.62 5.30
C GLY A 104 11.62 14.37 5.21
N ILE A 105 10.50 13.76 5.62
CA ILE A 105 9.21 14.47 5.75
C ILE A 105 9.21 15.26 7.06
N GLN A 106 8.84 16.55 6.99
CA GLN A 106 8.70 17.39 8.19
C GLN A 106 7.44 17.00 8.98
N THR A 107 7.59 16.72 10.27
CA THR A 107 6.49 16.30 11.16
C THR A 107 6.22 17.26 12.32
N SER A 108 7.03 18.32 12.48
CA SER A 108 6.77 19.37 13.48
C SER A 108 5.53 20.18 13.12
N ASP A 109 4.79 20.64 14.12
CA ASP A 109 3.53 21.38 13.97
C ASP A 109 2.59 20.75 12.93
N PRO A 110 2.11 19.51 13.19
CA PRO A 110 1.44 18.70 12.19
C PRO A 110 0.14 19.36 11.72
N ASN A 111 -0.13 19.26 10.42
CA ASN A 111 -1.35 19.76 9.77
C ASN A 111 -2.00 18.72 8.85
N ALA A 112 -1.63 17.45 9.00
CA ALA A 112 -2.24 16.28 8.38
C ALA A 112 -2.16 15.10 9.35
N VAL A 113 -3.00 14.09 9.15
CA VAL A 113 -2.96 12.84 9.92
C VAL A 113 -2.76 11.69 8.94
N VAL A 114 -1.66 10.95 9.06
CA VAL A 114 -1.44 9.71 8.31
C VAL A 114 -1.62 8.54 9.27
N ILE A 115 -2.55 7.63 8.96
CA ILE A 115 -2.89 6.51 9.83
C ILE A 115 -2.67 5.17 9.14
N GLY A 116 -1.82 4.37 9.78
CA GLY A 116 -1.56 2.97 9.50
C GLY A 116 -2.06 2.07 10.63
N LEU A 117 -1.64 0.80 10.67
CA LEU A 117 -1.85 -0.06 11.85
C LEU A 117 -0.71 0.15 12.84
N ALA A 118 -0.97 0.95 13.88
CA ALA A 118 0.00 1.30 14.92
C ALA A 118 -0.57 1.03 16.32
N PRO A 119 -0.54 -0.23 16.81
CA PRO A 119 -1.17 -0.59 18.08
C PRO A 119 -0.70 0.28 19.27
N GLU A 120 0.58 0.62 19.33
CA GLU A 120 1.16 1.49 20.38
C GLU A 120 0.61 2.92 20.34
N HIS A 121 0.05 3.36 19.20
CA HIS A 121 -0.55 4.70 19.03
C HIS A 121 -2.09 4.67 19.11
N PHE A 122 -2.70 3.49 19.23
CA PHE A 122 -4.15 3.31 19.18
C PHE A 122 -4.79 3.35 20.57
N HIS A 123 -4.47 4.40 21.31
CA HIS A 123 -5.08 4.71 22.61
C HIS A 123 -5.68 6.13 22.61
N TYR A 124 -6.55 6.38 23.58
CA TYR A 124 -7.42 7.57 23.60
C TYR A 124 -6.65 8.89 23.41
N GLN A 125 -5.54 9.08 24.12
CA GLN A 125 -4.80 10.33 24.12
C GLN A 125 -4.26 10.67 22.73
N VAL A 126 -3.66 9.72 22.02
CA VAL A 126 -3.11 9.93 20.67
C VAL A 126 -4.22 10.09 19.64
N LEU A 127 -5.28 9.27 19.72
CA LEU A 127 -6.42 9.42 18.81
C LEU A 127 -7.15 10.76 19.00
N ASN A 128 -7.24 11.27 20.23
CA ASN A 128 -7.84 12.58 20.51
C ASN A 128 -6.98 13.74 20.00
N GLN A 129 -5.65 13.60 19.98
CA GLN A 129 -4.76 14.58 19.34
C GLN A 129 -4.98 14.60 17.82
N ALA A 130 -5.02 13.42 17.18
CA ALA A 130 -5.33 13.31 15.76
C ALA A 130 -6.71 13.91 15.44
N PHE A 131 -7.73 13.58 16.23
CA PHE A 131 -9.08 14.14 16.13
C PHE A 131 -9.08 15.67 16.14
N ARG A 132 -8.34 16.32 17.06
CA ARG A 132 -8.27 17.78 17.13
C ARG A 132 -7.67 18.40 15.88
N LEU A 133 -6.59 17.82 15.35
CA LEU A 133 -6.01 18.27 14.07
C LEU A 133 -7.04 18.19 12.93
N LEU A 134 -7.82 17.11 12.88
CA LEU A 134 -8.86 16.93 11.86
C LEU A 134 -10.00 17.95 12.02
N MET A 135 -10.40 18.28 13.25
CA MET A 135 -11.38 19.35 13.52
C MET A 135 -10.88 20.72 13.07
N ASP A 136 -9.57 20.96 13.13
CA ASP A 136 -8.91 22.17 12.60
C ASP A 136 -8.74 22.14 11.07
N GLY A 137 -9.25 21.11 10.39
CA GLY A 137 -9.25 20.97 8.93
C GLY A 137 -8.09 20.19 8.34
N ALA A 138 -7.26 19.52 9.16
CA ALA A 138 -6.21 18.64 8.66
C ALA A 138 -6.80 17.47 7.84
N PRO A 139 -6.18 17.06 6.72
CA PRO A 139 -6.64 15.89 5.98
C PRO A 139 -6.30 14.59 6.72
N LEU A 140 -7.26 13.65 6.72
CA LEU A 140 -7.05 12.27 7.16
C LEU A 140 -6.60 11.41 5.98
N ILE A 141 -5.40 10.85 6.04
CA ILE A 141 -4.81 9.97 5.04
C ILE A 141 -4.68 8.57 5.65
N ALA A 142 -5.44 7.60 5.13
CA ALA A 142 -5.40 6.23 5.62
C ALA A 142 -4.60 5.34 4.66
N ILE A 143 -3.60 4.61 5.17
CA ILE A 143 -2.79 3.69 4.35
C ILE A 143 -3.70 2.60 3.74
N HIS A 144 -4.59 2.02 4.56
CA HIS A 144 -5.69 1.15 4.11
C HIS A 144 -6.76 1.06 5.22
N LYS A 145 -7.94 0.51 4.89
CA LYS A 145 -9.08 0.35 5.85
C LYS A 145 -9.44 -1.10 6.12
N ALA A 146 -8.44 -1.97 6.27
CA ALA A 146 -8.71 -3.38 6.60
C ALA A 146 -9.41 -3.48 7.96
N ARG A 147 -10.51 -4.24 8.04
CA ARG A 147 -11.29 -4.44 9.28
C ARG A 147 -10.48 -5.17 10.33
N TYR A 148 -9.79 -6.22 9.91
CA TYR A 148 -8.97 -7.10 10.73
C TYR A 148 -7.86 -7.73 9.89
N TYR A 149 -6.92 -8.38 10.56
CA TYR A 149 -5.90 -9.22 9.94
C TYR A 149 -5.69 -10.49 10.79
N LYS A 150 -5.11 -11.53 10.18
CA LYS A 150 -4.80 -12.79 10.87
C LYS A 150 -3.43 -12.67 11.54
N ARG A 151 -3.37 -13.01 12.82
CA ARG A 151 -2.15 -13.25 13.60
C ARG A 151 -2.07 -14.73 13.98
N LYS A 152 -0.93 -15.14 14.54
CA LYS A 152 -0.71 -16.48 15.11
C LYS A 152 -1.74 -16.83 16.21
N ASP A 153 -2.17 -15.85 16.98
CA ASP A 153 -3.12 -15.97 18.11
C ASP A 153 -4.59 -15.74 17.73
N GLY A 154 -4.91 -15.42 16.46
CA GLY A 154 -6.30 -15.22 16.04
C GLY A 154 -6.50 -14.02 15.12
N LEU A 155 -7.75 -13.57 15.03
CA LEU A 155 -8.07 -12.31 14.33
C LEU A 155 -7.75 -11.14 15.24
N ALA A 156 -7.11 -10.11 14.69
CA ALA A 156 -6.87 -8.85 15.39
C ALA A 156 -7.35 -7.66 14.56
N LEU A 157 -7.67 -6.56 15.24
CA LEU A 157 -8.14 -5.34 14.61
C LEU A 157 -7.09 -4.81 13.62
N GLY A 158 -7.56 -4.43 12.43
CA GLY A 158 -6.78 -3.69 11.46
C GLY A 158 -6.81 -2.19 11.76
N PRO A 159 -6.30 -1.35 10.83
CA PRO A 159 -6.40 0.11 10.98
C PRO A 159 -7.82 0.63 10.71
N GLY A 160 -8.64 -0.10 9.94
CA GLY A 160 -9.97 0.33 9.50
C GLY A 160 -10.91 0.80 10.63
N PRO A 161 -11.03 0.08 11.76
CA PRO A 161 -11.81 0.53 12.92
C PRO A 161 -11.39 1.91 13.45
N PHE A 162 -10.08 2.17 13.56
CA PHE A 162 -9.54 3.43 14.08
C PHE A 162 -9.67 4.57 13.07
N VAL A 163 -9.47 4.28 11.78
CA VAL A 163 -9.78 5.22 10.69
C VAL A 163 -11.26 5.63 10.75
N THR A 164 -12.15 4.64 10.87
CA THR A 164 -13.60 4.87 10.89
C THR A 164 -14.03 5.62 12.15
N ALA A 165 -13.36 5.40 13.29
CA ALA A 165 -13.61 6.17 14.50
C ALA A 165 -13.30 7.67 14.31
N LEU A 166 -12.18 8.00 13.66
CA LEU A 166 -11.82 9.40 13.35
C LEU A 166 -12.75 10.01 12.31
N GLU A 167 -13.09 9.27 11.25
CA GLU A 167 -14.08 9.70 10.25
C GLU A 167 -15.42 10.01 10.90
N TYR A 168 -15.92 9.12 11.75
CA TYR A 168 -17.20 9.29 12.45
C TYR A 168 -17.18 10.48 13.41
N ALA A 169 -16.09 10.65 14.18
CA ALA A 169 -15.96 11.74 15.13
C ALA A 169 -15.91 13.13 14.46
N THR A 170 -15.47 13.20 13.21
CA THR A 170 -15.23 14.46 12.48
C THR A 170 -16.22 14.73 11.35
N ASP A 171 -17.11 13.78 11.04
CA ASP A 171 -17.96 13.78 9.85
C ASP A 171 -17.17 13.98 8.54
N THR A 172 -15.95 13.42 8.48
CA THR A 172 -15.08 13.48 7.31
C THR A 172 -14.81 12.09 6.75
N ARG A 173 -14.21 12.02 5.56
CA ARG A 173 -13.75 10.78 4.95
C ARG A 173 -12.24 10.79 4.78
N ALA A 174 -11.61 9.69 5.16
CA ALA A 174 -10.19 9.51 4.92
C ALA A 174 -9.90 9.38 3.42
N THR A 175 -8.82 9.99 2.97
CA THR A 175 -8.21 9.66 1.68
C THR A 175 -7.45 8.35 1.85
N VAL A 176 -7.98 7.26 1.29
CA VAL A 176 -7.32 5.96 1.30
C VAL A 176 -6.30 5.92 0.17
N VAL A 177 -5.08 5.44 0.42
CA VAL A 177 -4.00 5.44 -0.59
C VAL A 177 -3.56 4.04 -1.03
N GLY A 178 -3.84 3.00 -0.25
CA GLY A 178 -3.52 1.62 -0.60
C GLY A 178 -4.56 0.96 -1.51
N LYS A 179 -4.27 -0.28 -1.94
CA LYS A 179 -5.26 -1.15 -2.63
C LYS A 179 -6.56 -1.21 -1.82
N PRO A 180 -7.74 -1.17 -2.46
CA PRO A 180 -8.01 -1.31 -3.90
C PRO A 180 -8.09 0.03 -4.66
N GLU A 181 -7.62 1.14 -4.09
CA GLU A 181 -7.80 2.45 -4.69
C GLU A 181 -7.13 2.56 -6.06
N GLN A 182 -7.81 3.19 -7.02
CA GLN A 182 -7.29 3.30 -8.40
C GLN A 182 -5.98 4.08 -8.44
N THR A 183 -5.87 5.13 -7.61
CA THR A 183 -4.66 5.95 -7.48
C THR A 183 -3.44 5.11 -7.15
N PHE A 184 -3.56 4.12 -6.26
CA PHE A 184 -2.46 3.20 -5.92
C PHE A 184 -1.84 2.55 -7.17
N PHE A 185 -2.68 2.00 -8.05
CA PHE A 185 -2.20 1.33 -9.27
C PHE A 185 -1.67 2.31 -10.30
N LEU A 186 -2.28 3.49 -10.42
CA LEU A 186 -1.78 4.54 -11.32
C LEU A 186 -0.41 5.06 -10.88
N GLU A 187 -0.20 5.23 -9.58
CA GLU A 187 1.10 5.64 -9.04
C GLU A 187 2.16 4.55 -9.21
N ALA A 188 1.81 3.28 -8.99
CA ALA A 188 2.72 2.15 -9.24
C ALA A 188 3.20 2.04 -10.70
N LEU A 189 2.42 2.58 -11.65
CA LEU A 189 2.73 2.61 -13.08
C LEU A 189 3.34 3.92 -13.56
N ARG A 190 3.49 4.94 -12.69
CA ARG A 190 3.90 6.30 -13.07
C ARG A 190 5.20 6.31 -13.90
N ASP A 191 6.17 5.51 -13.48
CA ASP A 191 7.50 5.43 -14.11
C ASP A 191 7.63 4.22 -15.07
N ALA A 192 6.53 3.52 -15.36
CA ALA A 192 6.53 2.37 -16.28
C ALA A 192 6.33 2.78 -17.75
N GLY A 193 5.99 4.04 -18.02
CA GLY A 193 5.82 4.54 -19.40
C GLY A 193 4.66 3.88 -20.16
N CYS A 194 3.64 3.39 -19.45
CA CYS A 194 2.49 2.69 -20.04
C CYS A 194 1.16 3.21 -19.49
N VAL A 195 0.09 2.98 -20.25
CA VAL A 195 -1.28 3.25 -19.77
C VAL A 195 -1.85 2.03 -19.02
N PRO A 196 -2.87 2.19 -18.15
CA PRO A 196 -3.46 1.09 -17.39
C PRO A 196 -3.93 -0.09 -18.27
N GLU A 197 -4.38 0.16 -19.49
CA GLU A 197 -4.81 -0.88 -20.43
C GLU A 197 -3.66 -1.74 -21.00
N GLU A 198 -2.41 -1.30 -20.80
CA GLU A 198 -1.19 -2.01 -21.19
C GLU A 198 -0.56 -2.76 -19.99
N ALA A 199 -1.21 -2.74 -18.82
CA ALA A 199 -0.75 -3.38 -17.60
C ALA A 199 -1.67 -4.53 -17.17
N VAL A 200 -1.09 -5.53 -16.51
CA VAL A 200 -1.83 -6.59 -15.81
C VAL A 200 -1.42 -6.66 -14.35
N MET A 201 -2.38 -6.93 -13.46
CA MET A 201 -2.13 -7.14 -12.03
C MET A 201 -2.28 -8.63 -11.70
N ILE A 202 -1.27 -9.21 -11.07
CA ILE A 202 -1.26 -10.58 -10.54
C ILE A 202 -1.38 -10.50 -9.02
N GLY A 203 -2.38 -11.17 -8.44
CA GLY A 203 -2.57 -11.20 -7.00
C GLY A 203 -3.57 -12.28 -6.55
N ASP A 204 -3.48 -12.67 -5.29
CA ASP A 204 -4.32 -13.70 -4.65
C ASP A 204 -5.76 -13.25 -4.33
N GLY A 205 -6.03 -11.94 -4.42
CA GLY A 205 -7.35 -11.36 -4.15
C GLY A 205 -7.70 -11.28 -2.65
N SER A 206 -6.73 -11.41 -1.74
CA SER A 206 -6.98 -11.48 -0.29
C SER A 206 -7.41 -10.17 0.37
N THR A 207 -7.57 -9.06 -0.37
CA THR A 207 -8.12 -7.79 0.14
C THR A 207 -9.63 -7.86 0.42
N GLY A 208 -10.17 -8.93 1.04
CA GLY A 208 -11.61 -9.05 1.32
C GLY A 208 -12.54 -8.86 0.11
N GLN A 209 -11.98 -8.90 -1.11
CA GLN A 209 -12.67 -8.69 -2.37
C GLN A 209 -12.62 -10.01 -3.10
N ARG A 210 -13.75 -10.71 -3.13
CA ARG A 210 -14.00 -11.77 -4.10
C ARG A 210 -13.51 -11.31 -5.46
N THR A 211 -12.54 -12.04 -6.00
CA THR A 211 -11.88 -11.86 -7.28
C THR A 211 -12.93 -11.69 -8.38
N LYS A 212 -13.25 -10.45 -8.75
CA LYS A 212 -13.73 -10.17 -10.10
C LYS A 212 -12.48 -9.87 -10.89
N ARG A 213 -12.10 -10.75 -11.82
CA ARG A 213 -11.27 -10.38 -12.97
C ARG A 213 -11.90 -9.15 -13.62
N ARG A 214 -11.52 -7.96 -13.17
CA ARG A 214 -11.69 -6.73 -13.93
C ARG A 214 -10.34 -6.50 -14.56
N SER A 215 -10.22 -6.90 -15.83
CA SER A 215 -9.39 -6.14 -16.75
C SER A 215 -9.67 -4.67 -16.45
N LEU A 216 -8.63 -3.85 -16.25
CA LEU A 216 -8.76 -2.40 -16.31
C LEU A 216 -9.44 -2.11 -17.65
N ARG A 217 -10.76 -1.90 -17.63
CA ARG A 217 -11.52 -1.56 -18.82
C ARG A 217 -11.32 -0.06 -19.03
N PRO A 218 -11.08 0.39 -20.27
CA PRO A 218 -11.01 1.81 -20.56
C PRO A 218 -12.33 2.45 -20.15
N LEU A 219 -12.25 3.54 -19.38
CA LEU A 219 -13.37 4.40 -19.06
C LEU A 219 -13.70 5.23 -20.31
N THR A 220 -14.87 4.97 -20.90
CA THR A 220 -15.65 6.01 -21.60
C THR A 220 -16.56 6.67 -20.60
#